data_AF-A0A6N6JX86-F1
#
_entry.id   AF-A0A6N6JX86-F1
#
_cell.length_a   1.000
_cell.length_b   1.000
_cell.length_c   1.000
_cell.angle_alpha   90.00
_cell.angle_beta   90.00
_cell.angle_gamma   90.00
#
_symmetry.space_group_name_H-M   'P 1'
#
loop_
_entity.id
_entity.type
_entity.pdbx_description
1 polymer ?
#
loop_
_entity_poly.entity_id
_entity_poly.type
_entity_poly.pdbx_seq_one_letter_code
_entity_poly.pdbx_strand_id
1 'polypeptide(L)' 'MKTRADNNDAFPESGNVRMRQVVQFLAMSESSVYRLIKNNDFPRPVHLSSRLVVFDAAEIRQWQQRRTAIR' A
#
# COMPACT_ATOMS: atom_id res chain seq x y z
N MET A 1 -16.29 13.78 16.41
CA MET A 1 -16.08 13.87 14.94
C MET A 1 -15.04 12.84 14.53
N LYS A 2 -15.45 11.71 13.93
CA LYS A 2 -14.54 10.82 13.20
C LYS A 2 -14.94 10.94 11.74
N THR A 3 -14.10 11.60 10.95
CA THR A 3 -14.33 11.78 9.51
C THR A 3 -14.47 10.40 8.87
N ARG A 4 -15.71 10.04 8.52
CA ARG A 4 -16.00 8.95 7.58
C ARG A 4 -15.53 9.43 6.22
N ALA A 5 -14.28 9.12 5.88
CA ALA A 5 -13.84 9.07 4.50
C ALA A 5 -13.99 7.61 4.03
N ASP A 6 -15.22 7.14 4.03
CA ASP A 6 -15.65 6.05 3.17
C ASP A 6 -16.22 6.73 1.92
N ASN A 7 -16.05 6.13 0.73
CA ASN A 7 -16.44 6.58 -0.63
C ASN A 7 -15.29 6.96 -1.58
N ASN A 8 -14.15 6.27 -1.47
CA ASN A 8 -13.47 5.84 -2.68
C ASN A 8 -12.89 4.44 -2.42
N ASP A 9 -13.73 3.41 -2.55
CA ASP A 9 -13.37 2.00 -2.32
C ASP A 9 -12.35 1.45 -3.33
N ALA A 10 -12.07 2.22 -4.38
CA ALA A 10 -11.02 1.92 -5.33
C ALA A 10 -9.66 2.38 -4.79
N PHE A 11 -8.68 1.47 -4.82
CA PHE A 11 -7.28 1.85 -4.61
C PHE A 11 -6.90 2.92 -5.66
N PRO A 12 -6.31 4.06 -5.30
CA PRO A 12 -6.07 5.16 -6.25
C PRO A 12 -4.95 4.81 -7.25
N GLU A 13 -4.93 5.48 -8.40
CA GLU A 13 -3.85 5.32 -9.41
C GLU A 13 -2.53 5.99 -8.97
N SER A 14 -2.60 7.04 -8.15
CA SER A 14 -1.45 7.82 -7.68
C SER A 14 -1.70 8.44 -6.30
N GLY A 15 -0.63 8.88 -5.64
CA GLY A 15 -0.69 9.58 -4.35
C GLY A 15 -0.52 8.64 -3.15
N ASN A 16 -0.80 9.16 -1.96
CA ASN A 16 -0.46 8.48 -0.70
C ASN A 16 -1.58 7.55 -0.22
N VAL A 17 -1.24 6.30 0.06
CA VAL A 17 -2.14 5.28 0.65
C VAL A 17 -1.60 4.76 1.97
N ARG A 18 -2.48 4.31 2.86
CA ARG A 18 -2.11 3.72 4.15
C ARG A 18 -1.95 2.21 4.06
N MET A 19 -1.22 1.62 5.00
CA MET A 19 -1.03 0.16 5.11
C MET A 19 -2.35 -0.61 4.95
N ARG A 20 -3.42 -0.17 5.64
CA ARG A 20 -4.75 -0.80 5.56
C ARG A 20 -5.30 -0.87 4.12
N GLN A 21 -5.08 0.16 3.32
CA GLN A 21 -5.51 0.18 1.91
C GLN A 21 -4.63 -0.73 1.05
N VAL A 22 -3.32 -0.76 1.31
CA VAL A 22 -2.36 -1.64 0.62
C VAL A 22 -2.72 -3.12 0.84
N VAL A 23 -2.96 -3.54 2.09
CA VAL A 23 -3.31 -4.94 2.39
C VAL A 23 -4.64 -5.37 1.77
N GLN A 24 -5.62 -4.48 1.77
CA GLN A 24 -6.92 -4.71 1.14
C GLN A 24 -6.78 -4.85 -0.38
N PHE A 25 -6.02 -3.96 -1.01
CA PHE A 25 -5.77 -3.99 -2.46
C PHE A 25 -5.01 -5.24 -2.91
N LEU A 26 -4.01 -5.66 -2.13
CA LEU A 26 -3.19 -6.83 -2.46
C LEU A 26 -3.79 -8.16 -2.01
N ALA A 27 -4.90 -8.13 -1.27
CA ALA A 27 -5.50 -9.29 -0.60
C ALA A 27 -4.49 -10.10 0.24
N MET A 28 -3.64 -9.41 1.02
CA MET A 28 -2.62 -10.01 1.88
C MET A 28 -2.78 -9.56 3.33
N SER A 29 -2.18 -10.28 4.27
CA SER A 29 -2.06 -9.82 5.65
C SER A 29 -1.02 -8.70 5.80
N GLU A 30 -1.15 -7.86 6.83
CA GLU A 30 -0.12 -6.86 7.18
C GLU A 30 1.24 -7.50 7.44
N SER A 31 1.28 -8.65 8.13
CA SER A 31 2.51 -9.39 8.40
C SER A 31 3.24 -9.81 7.13
N SER A 32 2.49 -10.17 6.08
CA SER A 32 3.06 -10.53 4.78
C SER A 32 3.66 -9.31 4.09
N VAL A 33 2.96 -8.16 4.11
CA VAL A 33 3.49 -6.89 3.59
C VAL A 33 4.76 -6.48 4.34
N TYR A 34 4.80 -6.56 5.67
CA TYR A 34 6.00 -6.26 6.44
C TYR A 34 7.19 -7.17 6.10
N ARG A 35 6.94 -8.46 5.84
CA ARG A 35 7.99 -9.38 5.38
C ARG A 35 8.52 -8.99 3.99
N LEU A 36 7.64 -8.56 3.09
CA LEU A 36 8.03 -8.07 1.76
C LEU A 36 8.86 -6.79 1.85
N ILE A 37 8.47 -5.85 2.72
CA ILE A 37 9.24 -4.63 3.01
C ILE A 37 10.64 -5.00 3.54
N LYS A 38 10.73 -5.95 4.48
CA LYS A 38 12.01 -6.42 5.04
C LYS A 38 12.91 -7.04 3.98
N ASN A 39 12.33 -7.73 3.00
CA ASN A 39 13.04 -8.38 1.91
C ASN A 39 13.50 -7.39 0.80
N ASN A 40 13.23 -6.09 0.94
CA ASN A 40 13.53 -5.03 -0.05
C ASN A 40 12.92 -5.26 -1.45
N ASP A 41 11.96 -6.17 -1.58
CA ASP A 41 11.25 -6.48 -2.83
C ASP A 41 9.85 -5.85 -2.84
N PHE A 42 9.67 -4.70 -2.17
CA PHE A 42 8.39 -4.03 -2.01
C PHE A 42 8.59 -2.51 -1.95
N PRO A 43 7.61 -1.70 -2.42
CA PRO A 43 7.66 -0.25 -2.26
C PRO A 43 7.90 0.18 -0.82
N ARG A 44 8.83 1.11 -0.61
CA ARG A 44 9.23 1.51 0.74
C ARG A 44 8.17 2.46 1.35
N PRO A 45 7.83 2.29 2.63
CA PRO A 45 6.96 3.24 3.31
C PRO A 45 7.65 4.60 3.47
N VAL A 46 6.89 5.68 3.28
CA VAL A 46 7.31 7.07 3.49
C VAL A 46 6.70 7.59 4.80
N HIS A 47 7.54 8.17 5.65
CA HIS A 47 7.10 8.83 6.89
C HIS A 47 6.80 10.31 6.60
N LEU A 48 5.54 10.71 6.63
CA LEU A 48 5.12 12.12 6.52
C LEU A 48 5.17 12.83 7.88
N SER A 49 5.06 12.07 8.97
CA SER A 49 5.27 12.52 10.34
C SER A 49 5.63 11.34 11.24
N SER A 50 5.92 11.58 12.51
CA SER A 50 6.24 10.52 13.49
C SER A 50 5.14 9.47 13.65
N ARG A 51 3.89 9.78 13.30
CA ARG A 51 2.73 8.86 13.40
C ARG A 51 2.08 8.55 12.06
N LEU A 52 2.57 9.14 10.96
CA LEU A 52 1.94 9.03 9.65
C LEU A 52 2.90 8.38 8.67
N VAL A 53 2.64 7.10 8.41
CA VAL A 53 3.31 6.30 7.39
C VAL A 53 2.35 6.06 6.24
N VAL A 54 2.84 6.28 5.03
CA VAL A 54 2.12 6.11 3.77
C VAL A 54 2.97 5.33 2.77
N PHE A 55 2.35 4.86 1.70
CA PHE A 55 3.00 4.30 0.52
C PHE A 55 2.54 5.09 -0.71
N ASP A 56 3.37 5.11 -1.75
CA ASP A 56 2.94 5.62 -3.05
C ASP A 56 2.05 4.58 -3.75
N ALA A 57 0.84 4.99 -4.14
CA ALA A 57 -0.12 4.10 -4.77
C ALA A 57 0.33 3.59 -6.15
N ALA A 58 1.01 4.44 -6.93
CA ALA A 58 1.48 4.07 -8.26
C ALA A 58 2.59 3.00 -8.13
N GLU A 59 3.49 3.13 -7.17
CA GLU A 59 4.52 2.12 -6.91
C GLU A 59 3.93 0.77 -6.49
N ILE A 60 2.90 0.77 -5.65
CA ILE A 60 2.20 -0.45 -5.21
C ILE A 60 1.53 -1.16 -6.40
N ARG A 61 0.87 -0.40 -7.29
CA ARG A 61 0.28 -0.94 -8.52
C ARG A 61 1.34 -1.53 -9.45
N GLN A 62 2.43 -0.81 -9.70
CA GLN A 62 3.52 -1.30 -10.53
C GLN A 62 4.16 -2.57 -9.93
N TRP A 63 4.30 -2.64 -8.61
CA TRP A 63 4.76 -3.84 -7.93
C TRP A 63 3.82 -5.03 -8.14
N GLN A 64 2.51 -4.84 -7.98
CA GLN A 64 1.52 -5.89 -8.22
C GLN A 64 1.58 -6.38 -9.67
N GLN A 65 1.62 -5.45 -10.63
CA GLN A 65 1.71 -5.77 -12.07
C GLN A 65 2.96 -6.61 -12.38
N ARG A 66 4.13 -6.25 -11.84
CA ARG A 66 5.36 -7.04 -12.00
C ARG A 66 5.22 -8.46 -11.49
N ARG A 67 4.52 -8.68 -10.36
CA ARG A 67 4.30 -10.03 -9.82
C ARG A 67 3.28 -10.84 -10.62
N THR A 68 2.25 -10.20 -11.14
CA THR A 68 1.25 -10.88 -12.00
C THR A 68 1.83 -11.22 -13.36
N ALA A 69 2.72 -10.39 -13.92
CA ALA A 69 3.37 -10.62 -15.20
C ALA A 69 4.36 -11.81 -15.20
N ILE A 70 4.77 -12.29 -14.02
CA ILE A 70 5.66 -13.45 -13.87
C ILE A 70 4.85 -14.78 -13.88
N ARG A 71 3.52 -14.71 -13.88
CA ARG A 71 2.65 -15.89 -13.98
C ARG A 71 2.43 -16.32 -15.43
#